data_AF-A0A368GZZ7-F1
#
_entry.id   AF-A0A368GZZ7-F1
#
_cell.length_a   1.000
_cell.length_b   1.000
_cell.length_c   1.000
_cell.angle_alpha   90.00
_cell.angle_beta   90.00
_cell.angle_gamma   90.00
#
_symmetry.space_group_name_H-M   'P 1'
#
loop_
_entity.id
_entity.type
_entity.pdbx_description
1 polymer ?
#
loop_
_entity_poly.entity_id
_entity_poly.type
_entity_poly.pdbx_seq_one_letter_code
_entity_poly.pdbx_strand_id
1 'polypeptide(L)'
;MSPTNFEQLRHLVQRNNEVLREVIAAFEEKAALDFHYSKTLKKISANLHKATHQAESDIDKGWTSVAEQFDVQATIHSNLGSALTDDVIQPLRSIQTSEAKTIRAAAIFVEREARRLKDRKDATTRTKRVLYECSKQLEKLEQANDQQQAGERANVKKRRIEEQVKKQEENYIWQTVDLEKQRRLTEGVLRKGVESLEAVERQRLAHCQTALGRYQRKIEQLGPNLQQVQPSEFHY
;
A
#
# COMPACT_ATOMS: atom_id res chain seq x y z
N MET A 1 1.87 -10.57 17.72
CA MET A 1 1.20 -9.61 16.81
C MET A 1 -0.30 -9.89 16.80
N SER A 2 -1.16 -8.87 16.96
CA SER A 2 -2.62 -9.03 16.98
C SER A 2 -3.25 -8.63 15.64
N PRO A 3 -4.46 -9.09 15.31
CA PRO A 3 -5.22 -8.61 14.15
C PRO A 3 -5.40 -7.08 14.15
N THR A 4 -5.59 -6.47 15.32
CA THR A 4 -5.73 -5.02 15.48
C THR A 4 -4.46 -4.29 15.09
N ASN A 5 -3.28 -4.80 15.48
CA ASN A 5 -2.01 -4.17 15.13
C ASN A 5 -1.75 -4.25 13.62
N PHE A 6 -2.11 -5.37 12.98
CA PHE A 6 -2.03 -5.50 11.53
C PHE A 6 -2.94 -4.48 10.82
N GLU A 7 -4.15 -4.29 11.33
CA GLU A 7 -5.12 -3.34 10.76
C GLU A 7 -4.62 -1.89 10.84
N GLN A 8 -4.07 -1.49 11.98
CA GLN A 8 -3.43 -0.18 12.15
C GLN A 8 -2.27 0.03 11.17
N LEU A 9 -1.39 -0.96 11.03
CA LEU A 9 -0.29 -0.91 10.06
C LEU A 9 -0.80 -0.83 8.62
N ARG A 10 -1.84 -1.60 8.28
CA ARG A 10 -2.46 -1.58 6.95
C ARG A 10 -2.99 -0.19 6.62
N HIS A 11 -3.75 0.41 7.52
CA HIS A 11 -4.30 1.76 7.33
C HIS A 11 -3.20 2.80 7.14
N LEU A 12 -2.12 2.72 7.93
CA LEU A 12 -0.97 3.60 7.76
C LEU A 12 -0.36 3.46 6.37
N VAL A 13 -0.06 2.23 5.94
CA VAL A 13 0.58 1.96 4.63
C VAL A 13 -0.34 2.33 3.46
N GLN A 14 -1.66 2.11 3.58
CA GLN A 14 -2.65 2.57 2.61
C GLN A 14 -2.63 4.09 2.45
N ARG A 15 -2.70 4.81 3.57
CA ARG A 15 -2.63 6.28 3.57
C ARG A 15 -1.32 6.77 2.96
N ASN A 16 -0.20 6.13 3.25
CA ASN A 16 1.09 6.49 2.67
C ASN A 16 1.11 6.30 1.14
N ASN A 17 0.46 5.25 0.62
CA ASN A 17 0.33 5.03 -0.82
C ASN A 17 -0.63 6.05 -1.48
N GLU A 18 -1.64 6.54 -0.75
CA GLU A 18 -2.50 7.65 -1.19
C GLU A 18 -1.73 8.98 -1.25
N VAL A 19 -0.97 9.30 -0.20
CA VAL A 19 -0.08 10.48 -0.21
C VAL A 19 0.91 10.41 -1.37
N LEU A 20 1.48 9.24 -1.65
CA LEU A 20 2.37 9.07 -2.81
C LEU A 20 1.64 9.38 -4.14
N ARG A 21 0.37 9.02 -4.28
CA ARG A 21 -0.43 9.37 -5.47
C ARG A 21 -0.55 10.88 -5.64
N GLU A 22 -0.78 11.61 -4.56
CA GLU A 22 -0.83 13.08 -4.58
C GLU A 22 0.52 13.70 -4.94
N VAL A 23 1.61 13.15 -4.40
CA VAL A 23 2.98 13.57 -4.77
C VAL A 23 3.22 13.37 -6.27
N ILE A 24 2.82 12.22 -6.82
CA ILE A 24 2.92 11.95 -8.27
C ILE A 24 2.14 12.98 -9.07
N ALA A 25 0.89 13.27 -8.67
CA ALA A 25 0.05 14.26 -9.35
C ALA A 25 0.69 15.66 -9.36
N ALA A 26 1.28 16.09 -8.25
CA ALA A 26 1.99 17.37 -8.18
C ALA A 26 3.19 17.44 -9.16
N PHE A 27 3.95 16.35 -9.31
CA PHE A 27 5.03 16.31 -10.31
C PHE A 27 4.49 16.31 -11.74
N GLU A 28 3.35 15.67 -12.00
CA GLU A 28 2.69 15.70 -13.31
C GLU A 28 2.25 17.11 -13.70
N GLU A 29 1.65 17.84 -12.75
CA GLU A 29 1.32 19.25 -12.94
C GLU A 29 2.58 20.08 -13.23
N LYS A 30 3.67 19.86 -12.50
CA LYS A 30 4.95 20.55 -12.76
C LYS A 30 5.49 20.27 -14.16
N ALA A 31 5.49 19.00 -14.59
CA ALA A 31 5.95 18.63 -15.93
C ALA A 31 5.05 19.24 -17.02
N ALA A 32 3.73 19.24 -16.80
CA ALA A 32 2.78 19.89 -17.70
C ALA A 32 3.03 21.40 -17.84
N LEU A 33 3.40 22.08 -16.75
CA LEU A 33 3.79 23.49 -16.78
C LEU A 33 5.05 23.72 -17.63
N ASP A 34 6.08 22.87 -17.53
CA ASP A 34 7.28 22.99 -18.36
C ASP A 34 6.99 22.78 -19.85
N PHE A 35 6.16 21.80 -20.19
CA PHE A 35 5.72 21.59 -21.57
C PHE A 35 4.90 22.77 -22.10
N HIS A 36 4.02 23.33 -21.27
CA HIS A 36 3.25 24.52 -21.63
C HIS A 36 4.15 25.73 -21.88
N TYR A 37 5.12 25.97 -20.98
CA TYR A 37 6.10 27.04 -21.12
C TYR A 37 6.89 26.89 -22.42
N SER A 38 7.42 25.70 -22.70
CA SER A 38 8.12 25.39 -23.96
C SER A 38 7.27 25.72 -25.19
N LYS A 39 6.02 25.25 -25.22
CA LYS A 39 5.10 25.47 -26.35
C LYS A 39 4.81 26.95 -26.58
N THR A 40 4.55 27.69 -25.51
CA THR A 40 4.25 29.11 -25.58
C THR A 40 5.49 29.90 -26.01
N LEU A 41 6.66 29.54 -25.52
CA LEU A 41 7.92 30.21 -25.86
C LEU A 41 8.31 29.99 -27.33
N LYS A 42 8.14 28.78 -27.88
CA LYS A 42 8.29 28.52 -29.34
C LYS A 42 7.36 29.37 -30.19
N LYS A 43 6.11 29.60 -29.72
CA LYS A 43 5.17 30.48 -30.42
C LYS A 43 5.66 31.94 -30.43
N ILE A 44 6.21 32.41 -29.30
CA ILE A 44 6.79 33.75 -29.21
C ILE A 44 8.01 33.88 -30.12
N SER A 45 8.93 32.90 -30.09
CA SER A 45 10.09 32.83 -30.99
C SER A 45 9.65 32.94 -32.46
N ALA A 46 8.71 32.09 -32.90
CA ALA A 46 8.23 32.08 -34.27
C ALA A 46 7.60 33.41 -34.71
N ASN A 47 6.95 34.14 -33.80
CA ASN A 47 6.42 35.47 -34.08
C ASN A 47 7.54 36.51 -34.20
N LEU A 48 8.56 36.45 -33.34
CA LEU A 48 9.69 37.35 -33.37
C LEU A 48 10.52 37.14 -34.65
N HIS A 49 10.80 35.89 -35.01
CA HIS A 49 11.45 35.56 -36.28
C HIS A 49 10.73 36.13 -37.50
N LYS A 50 9.38 36.11 -37.51
CA LYS A 50 8.60 36.71 -38.60
C LYS A 50 8.74 38.23 -38.63
N ALA A 51 8.73 38.87 -37.46
CA ALA A 51 8.89 40.31 -37.34
C ALA A 51 10.29 40.78 -37.77
N THR A 52 11.32 39.95 -37.56
CA THR A 52 12.72 40.26 -37.86
C THR A 52 13.22 39.67 -39.17
N HIS A 53 12.37 38.99 -39.96
CA HIS A 53 12.78 38.28 -41.18
C HIS A 53 13.41 39.18 -42.26
N GLN A 54 13.08 40.48 -42.27
CA GLN A 54 13.65 41.46 -43.22
C GLN A 54 14.67 42.40 -42.56
N ALA A 55 15.31 41.92 -41.48
CA ALA A 55 16.35 42.65 -40.76
C ALA A 55 17.54 43.01 -41.67
N GLU A 56 17.68 44.29 -42.01
CA GLU A 56 18.85 44.81 -42.74
C GLU A 56 19.94 45.36 -41.80
N SER A 57 19.53 45.86 -40.62
CA SER A 57 20.48 46.40 -39.62
C SER A 57 21.02 45.33 -38.69
N ASP A 58 22.22 45.56 -38.14
CA ASP A 58 22.81 44.65 -37.15
C ASP A 58 22.00 44.61 -35.84
N ILE A 59 21.27 45.69 -35.52
CA ILE A 59 20.32 45.72 -34.40
C ILE A 59 19.16 44.76 -34.65
N ASP A 60 18.63 44.72 -35.88
CA ASP A 60 17.53 43.82 -36.23
C ASP A 60 17.98 42.34 -36.27
N LYS A 61 19.24 42.08 -36.61
CA LYS A 61 19.86 40.76 -36.46
C LYS A 61 19.98 40.36 -34.98
N GLY A 62 20.25 41.33 -34.09
CA GLY A 62 20.22 41.13 -32.64
C GLY A 62 18.87 40.58 -32.15
N TRP A 63 17.75 41.12 -32.64
CA TRP A 63 16.42 40.59 -32.32
C TRP A 63 16.15 39.18 -32.86
N THR A 64 16.73 38.83 -34.01
CA THR A 64 16.69 37.46 -34.52
C THR A 64 17.44 36.49 -33.60
N SER A 65 18.61 36.89 -33.08
CA SER A 65 19.34 36.09 -32.09
C SER A 65 18.54 35.89 -30.79
N VAL A 66 17.78 36.90 -30.35
CA VAL A 66 16.87 36.77 -29.19
C VAL A 66 15.77 35.72 -29.45
N ALA A 67 15.24 35.65 -30.68
CA ALA A 67 14.27 34.60 -31.04
C ALA A 67 14.89 33.20 -30.94
N GLU A 68 16.11 33.01 -31.44
CA GLU A 68 16.84 31.73 -31.33
C GLU A 68 17.07 31.33 -29.85
N GLN A 69 17.35 32.30 -28.98
CA GLN A 69 17.47 32.05 -27.53
C GLN A 69 16.16 31.54 -26.91
N PHE A 70 15.02 32.06 -27.35
CA PHE A 70 13.72 31.55 -26.93
C PHE A 70 13.51 30.09 -27.36
N ASP A 71 13.98 29.69 -28.54
CA ASP A 71 13.90 28.28 -28.97
C ASP A 71 14.79 27.35 -28.16
N VAL A 72 16.00 27.79 -27.81
CA VAL A 72 16.88 27.03 -26.91
C VAL A 72 16.26 26.89 -25.52
N GLN A 73 15.76 27.98 -24.94
CA GLN A 73 15.05 27.94 -23.65
C GLN A 73 13.82 27.03 -23.70
N ALA A 74 13.04 27.09 -24.78
CA ALA A 74 11.89 26.21 -24.94
C ALA A 74 12.31 24.75 -24.97
N THR A 75 13.44 24.43 -25.61
CA THR A 75 13.99 23.08 -25.65
C THR A 75 14.45 22.61 -24.27
N ILE A 76 15.11 23.48 -23.49
CA ILE A 76 15.50 23.19 -22.10
C ILE A 76 14.28 22.82 -21.24
N HIS A 77 13.21 23.61 -21.31
CA HIS A 77 11.98 23.29 -20.54
C HIS A 77 11.28 22.03 -21.04
N SER A 78 11.23 21.80 -22.36
CA SER A 78 10.69 20.54 -22.89
C SER A 78 11.46 19.33 -22.36
N ASN A 79 12.79 19.41 -22.32
CA ASN A 79 13.66 18.35 -21.82
C ASN A 79 13.48 18.15 -20.31
N LEU A 80 13.27 19.23 -19.54
CA LEU A 80 12.96 19.14 -18.12
C LEU A 80 11.63 18.41 -17.88
N GLY A 81 10.57 18.77 -18.61
CA GLY A 81 9.27 18.09 -18.52
C GLY A 81 9.37 16.59 -18.81
N SER A 82 10.10 16.20 -19.87
CA SER A 82 10.35 14.79 -20.19
C SER A 82 11.17 14.09 -19.11
N ALA A 83 12.25 14.72 -18.63
CA ALA A 83 13.07 14.15 -17.57
C ALA A 83 12.28 13.94 -16.26
N LEU A 84 11.41 14.88 -15.87
CA LEU A 84 10.52 14.70 -14.72
C LEU A 84 9.57 13.51 -14.94
N THR A 85 9.04 13.37 -16.15
CA THR A 85 8.16 12.26 -16.52
C THR A 85 8.89 10.91 -16.37
N ASP A 86 10.04 10.77 -16.99
CA ASP A 86 10.73 9.48 -17.11
C ASP A 86 11.52 9.11 -15.84
N ASP A 87 12.17 10.09 -15.21
CA ASP A 87 13.09 9.84 -14.10
C ASP A 87 12.41 9.89 -12.73
N VAL A 88 11.24 10.54 -12.62
CA VAL A 88 10.53 10.76 -11.35
C VAL A 88 9.12 10.17 -11.37
N ILE A 89 8.26 10.62 -12.29
CA ILE A 89 6.83 10.28 -12.28
C ILE A 89 6.60 8.79 -12.59
N GLN A 90 7.17 8.27 -13.68
CA GLN A 90 6.96 6.87 -14.09
C GLN A 90 7.46 5.86 -13.05
N PRO A 91 8.68 6.00 -12.47
CA PRO A 91 9.14 5.12 -11.39
C PRO A 91 8.23 5.15 -10.16
N LEU A 92 7.79 6.33 -9.72
CA LEU A 92 6.89 6.46 -8.57
C LEU A 92 5.50 5.88 -8.86
N ARG A 93 4.97 6.05 -10.08
CA ARG A 93 3.69 5.46 -10.51
C ARG A 93 3.74 3.93 -10.54
N SER A 94 4.85 3.37 -11.03
CA SER A 94 5.08 1.93 -11.08
C SER A 94 5.04 1.32 -9.67
N ILE A 95 5.81 1.88 -8.73
CA ILE A 95 5.82 1.38 -7.35
C ILE A 95 4.49 1.65 -6.64
N GLN A 96 3.85 2.81 -6.83
CA GLN A 96 2.53 3.11 -6.24
C GLN A 96 1.48 2.04 -6.61
N THR A 97 1.47 1.62 -7.88
CA THR A 97 0.54 0.59 -8.37
C THR A 97 0.89 -0.80 -7.82
N SER A 98 2.17 -1.15 -7.78
CA SER A 98 2.66 -2.43 -7.24
C SER A 98 2.32 -2.57 -5.76
N GLU A 99 2.61 -1.54 -4.97
CA GLU A 99 2.32 -1.48 -3.54
C GLU A 99 0.81 -1.63 -3.26
N ALA A 100 -0.04 -0.93 -4.02
CA ALA A 100 -1.50 -1.04 -3.86
C ALA A 100 -2.02 -2.48 -4.05
N LYS A 101 -1.41 -3.25 -4.98
CA LYS A 101 -1.74 -4.68 -5.18
C LYS A 101 -1.27 -5.52 -3.99
N THR A 102 -0.05 -5.31 -3.53
CA THR A 102 0.55 -6.05 -2.40
C THR A 102 -0.24 -5.82 -1.10
N ILE A 103 -0.56 -4.56 -0.79
CA ILE A 103 -1.38 -4.18 0.37
C ILE A 103 -2.73 -4.89 0.33
N ARG A 104 -3.40 -4.89 -0.83
CA ARG A 104 -4.70 -5.55 -1.02
C ARG A 104 -4.60 -7.07 -0.84
N ALA A 105 -3.58 -7.71 -1.42
CA ALA A 105 -3.37 -9.14 -1.32
C ALA A 105 -3.12 -9.58 0.13
N ALA A 106 -2.27 -8.84 0.87
CA ALA A 106 -2.01 -9.10 2.28
C ALA A 106 -3.29 -8.99 3.12
N ALA A 107 -4.10 -7.96 2.88
CA ALA A 107 -5.36 -7.74 3.59
C ALA A 107 -6.35 -8.90 3.39
N ILE A 108 -6.59 -9.30 2.13
CA ILE A 108 -7.52 -10.39 1.80
C ILE A 108 -7.10 -11.70 2.48
N PHE A 109 -5.80 -12.01 2.43
CA PHE A 109 -5.28 -13.27 2.95
C PHE A 109 -5.35 -13.32 4.48
N VAL A 110 -4.98 -12.23 5.16
CA VAL A 110 -5.11 -12.10 6.62
C VAL A 110 -6.56 -12.16 7.06
N GLU A 111 -7.46 -11.43 6.40
CA GLU A 111 -8.88 -11.40 6.74
C GLU A 111 -9.51 -12.80 6.61
N ARG A 112 -9.16 -13.54 5.57
CA ARG A 112 -9.66 -14.90 5.36
C ARG A 112 -9.26 -15.85 6.51
N GLU A 113 -7.99 -15.85 6.91
CA GLU A 113 -7.55 -16.74 8.00
C GLU A 113 -8.06 -16.28 9.37
N ALA A 114 -8.21 -14.97 9.59
CA ALA A 114 -8.82 -14.43 10.80
C ALA A 114 -10.29 -14.83 10.93
N ARG A 115 -11.06 -14.80 9.83
CA ARG A 115 -12.45 -15.31 9.79
C ARG A 115 -12.50 -16.80 10.11
N ARG A 116 -11.65 -17.63 9.49
CA ARG A 116 -11.56 -19.07 9.79
C ARG A 116 -11.22 -19.36 11.25
N LEU A 117 -10.32 -18.58 11.84
CA LEU A 117 -9.98 -18.70 13.27
C LEU A 117 -11.19 -18.38 14.16
N LYS A 118 -11.93 -17.31 13.83
CA LYS A 118 -13.15 -16.93 14.56
C LYS A 118 -14.20 -18.05 14.49
N ASP A 119 -14.47 -18.57 13.29
CA ASP A 119 -15.46 -19.63 13.10
C ASP A 119 -15.13 -20.89 13.88
N ARG A 120 -13.84 -21.30 13.88
CA ARG A 120 -13.38 -22.43 14.70
C ARG A 120 -13.51 -22.14 16.19
N LYS A 121 -13.13 -20.94 16.65
CA LYS A 121 -13.27 -20.55 18.05
C LYS A 121 -14.73 -20.61 18.52
N ASP A 122 -15.65 -20.16 17.68
CA ASP A 122 -17.08 -20.19 17.97
C ASP A 122 -17.61 -21.64 18.01
N ALA A 123 -17.15 -22.51 17.10
CA ALA A 123 -17.47 -23.93 17.12
C ALA A 123 -16.96 -24.64 18.39
N THR A 124 -15.69 -24.44 18.75
CA THR A 124 -15.09 -25.00 19.97
C THR A 124 -15.83 -24.50 21.22
N THR A 125 -16.25 -23.24 21.25
CA THR A 125 -17.02 -22.67 22.36
C THR A 125 -18.39 -23.32 22.49
N ARG A 126 -19.08 -23.62 21.37
CA ARG A 126 -20.35 -24.34 21.39
C ARG A 126 -20.18 -25.77 21.93
N THR A 127 -19.18 -26.50 21.46
CA THR A 127 -18.89 -27.86 21.93
C THR A 127 -18.54 -27.88 23.43
N LYS A 128 -17.78 -26.90 23.91
CA LYS A 128 -17.49 -26.72 25.35
C LYS A 128 -18.77 -26.55 26.17
N ARG A 129 -19.74 -25.77 25.69
CA ARG A 129 -21.03 -25.57 26.38
C ARG A 129 -21.83 -26.86 26.45
N VAL A 130 -21.91 -27.61 25.34
CA VAL A 130 -22.59 -28.92 25.31
C VAL A 130 -21.94 -29.91 26.28
N LEU A 131 -20.60 -29.97 26.30
CA LEU A 131 -19.87 -30.80 27.26
C LEU A 131 -20.21 -30.42 28.70
N TYR A 132 -20.16 -29.12 29.03
CA TYR A 132 -20.52 -28.63 30.37
C TYR A 132 -21.94 -29.01 30.78
N GLU A 133 -22.91 -28.88 29.87
CA GLU A 133 -24.30 -29.27 30.12
C GLU A 133 -24.44 -30.78 30.37
N CYS A 134 -23.76 -31.62 29.59
CA CYS A 134 -23.78 -33.07 29.77
C CYS A 134 -23.13 -33.48 31.10
N SER A 135 -21.98 -32.89 31.45
CA SER A 135 -21.30 -33.15 32.73
C SER A 135 -22.17 -32.73 33.93
N LYS A 136 -22.84 -31.58 33.84
CA LYS A 136 -23.76 -31.13 34.89
C LYS A 136 -24.99 -32.04 35.04
N GLN A 137 -25.48 -32.62 33.96
CA GLN A 137 -26.57 -33.60 34.00
C GLN A 137 -26.12 -34.91 34.65
N LEU A 138 -24.90 -35.36 34.37
CA LEU A 138 -24.31 -36.55 35.00
C LEU A 138 -24.18 -36.35 36.51
N GLU A 139 -23.56 -35.24 36.95
CA GLU A 139 -23.35 -34.93 38.36
C GLU A 139 -24.67 -34.91 39.15
N LYS A 140 -25.72 -34.31 38.59
CA LYS A 140 -27.06 -34.31 39.20
C LYS A 140 -27.66 -35.72 39.33
N LEU A 141 -27.43 -36.58 38.34
CA LEU A 141 -27.94 -37.95 38.38
C LEU A 141 -27.18 -38.79 39.41
N GLU A 142 -25.87 -38.60 39.54
CA GLU A 142 -25.05 -39.26 40.55
C GLU A 142 -25.48 -38.86 41.95
N GLN A 143 -25.67 -37.57 42.22
CA GLN A 143 -26.17 -37.09 43.51
C GLN A 143 -27.56 -37.68 43.86
N ALA A 144 -28.46 -37.80 42.87
CA ALA A 144 -29.77 -38.41 43.09
C ALA A 144 -29.70 -39.91 43.39
N ASN A 145 -28.80 -40.64 42.71
CA ASN A 145 -28.57 -42.07 42.91
C ASN A 145 -27.84 -42.38 44.23
N ASP A 146 -27.07 -41.44 44.78
CA ASP A 146 -26.43 -41.61 46.09
C ASP A 146 -27.45 -41.38 47.22
N GLN A 147 -28.47 -40.55 47.00
CA GLN A 147 -29.54 -40.25 47.96
C GLN A 147 -30.66 -41.29 47.99
N GLN A 148 -30.88 -42.03 46.90
CA GLN A 148 -31.91 -43.06 46.78
C GLN A 148 -31.24 -44.37 46.35
N GLN A 149 -31.52 -45.50 47.02
CA GLN A 149 -30.97 -46.81 46.65
C GLN A 149 -31.22 -47.08 45.15
N ALA A 150 -30.18 -46.91 44.31
CA ALA A 150 -30.34 -46.74 42.88
C ALA A 150 -30.80 -48.04 42.21
N GLY A 151 -31.97 -47.99 41.57
CA GLY A 151 -32.50 -49.12 40.79
C GLY A 151 -31.77 -49.30 39.45
N GLU A 152 -31.90 -50.48 38.87
CA GLU A 152 -31.23 -50.89 37.62
C GLU A 152 -31.47 -49.93 36.45
N ARG A 153 -32.69 -49.37 36.35
CA ARG A 153 -33.06 -48.34 35.34
C ARG A 153 -32.24 -47.05 35.47
N ALA A 154 -31.89 -46.65 36.68
CA ALA A 154 -31.08 -45.46 36.94
C ALA A 154 -29.62 -45.67 36.55
N ASN A 155 -29.09 -46.89 36.79
CA ASN A 155 -27.74 -47.28 36.37
C ASN A 155 -27.58 -47.30 34.83
N VAL A 156 -28.58 -47.80 34.11
CA VAL A 156 -28.57 -47.75 32.62
C VAL A 156 -28.56 -46.31 32.12
N LYS A 157 -29.38 -45.43 32.72
CA LYS A 157 -29.40 -44.00 32.35
C LYS A 157 -28.07 -43.31 32.65
N LYS A 158 -27.44 -43.63 33.78
CA LYS A 158 -26.10 -43.13 34.15
C LYS A 158 -25.08 -43.50 33.09
N ARG A 159 -24.96 -44.80 32.77
CA ARG A 159 -24.02 -45.30 31.77
C ARG A 159 -24.17 -44.62 30.40
N ARG A 160 -25.41 -44.38 29.97
CA ARG A 160 -25.70 -43.66 28.71
C ARG A 160 -25.20 -42.21 28.74
N ILE A 161 -25.41 -41.50 29.85
CA ILE A 161 -24.96 -40.10 29.98
C ILE A 161 -23.43 -40.05 30.10
N GLU A 162 -22.80 -41.00 30.81
CA GLU A 162 -21.33 -41.13 30.87
C GLU A 162 -20.72 -41.33 29.47
N GLU A 163 -21.28 -42.23 28.66
CA GLU A 163 -20.85 -42.43 27.28
C GLU A 163 -21.01 -41.16 26.44
N GLN A 164 -22.11 -40.42 26.64
CA GLN A 164 -22.33 -39.13 26.00
C GLN A 164 -21.29 -38.09 26.43
N VAL A 165 -20.97 -38.00 27.73
CA VAL A 165 -19.93 -37.09 28.25
C VAL A 165 -18.57 -37.43 27.63
N LYS A 166 -18.16 -38.70 27.65
CA LYS A 166 -16.90 -39.15 27.04
C LYS A 166 -16.81 -38.76 25.56
N LYS A 167 -17.89 -39.00 24.81
CA LYS A 167 -17.97 -38.62 23.38
C LYS A 167 -17.84 -37.11 23.17
N GLN A 168 -18.48 -36.29 24.02
CA GLN A 168 -18.39 -34.82 23.90
C GLN A 168 -17.02 -34.30 24.34
N GLU A 169 -16.40 -34.95 25.31
CA GLU A 169 -15.03 -34.65 25.75
C GLU A 169 -14.02 -34.91 24.63
N GLU A 170 -14.08 -36.08 24.00
CA GLU A 170 -13.24 -36.40 22.84
C GLU A 170 -13.42 -35.37 21.71
N ASN A 171 -14.66 -35.02 21.38
CA ASN A 171 -14.95 -34.01 20.37
C ASN A 171 -14.38 -32.63 20.74
N TYR A 172 -14.55 -32.21 22.00
CA TYR A 172 -13.99 -30.95 22.48
C TYR A 172 -12.45 -30.92 22.42
N ILE A 173 -11.79 -32.04 22.77
CA ILE A 173 -10.34 -32.18 22.67
C ILE A 173 -9.89 -32.02 21.20
N TRP A 174 -10.51 -32.76 20.27
CA TRP A 174 -10.18 -32.66 18.85
C TRP A 174 -10.40 -31.25 18.29
N GLN A 175 -11.52 -30.62 18.62
CA GLN A 175 -11.78 -29.24 18.19
C GLN A 175 -10.80 -28.23 18.80
N THR A 176 -10.35 -28.45 20.02
CA THR A 176 -9.33 -27.61 20.66
C THR A 176 -7.99 -27.75 19.95
N VAL A 177 -7.61 -28.97 19.58
CA VAL A 177 -6.40 -29.23 18.77
C VAL A 177 -6.49 -28.54 17.41
N ASP A 178 -7.61 -28.64 16.72
CA ASP A 178 -7.79 -28.01 15.41
C ASP A 178 -7.91 -26.48 15.46
N LEU A 179 -8.45 -25.94 16.55
CA LEU A 179 -8.42 -24.52 16.86
C LEU A 179 -6.98 -24.03 17.04
N GLU A 180 -6.16 -24.75 17.81
CA GLU A 180 -4.75 -24.38 18.01
C GLU A 180 -3.95 -24.45 16.70
N LYS A 181 -4.19 -25.47 15.85
CA LYS A 181 -3.62 -25.52 14.49
C LYS A 181 -4.00 -24.28 13.68
N GLN A 182 -5.27 -23.87 13.70
CA GLN A 182 -5.72 -22.67 12.98
C GLN A 182 -5.10 -21.40 13.54
N ARG A 183 -4.97 -21.31 14.86
CA ARG A 183 -4.39 -20.15 15.54
C ARG A 183 -2.95 -19.95 15.08
N ARG A 184 -2.14 -21.01 15.07
CA ARG A 184 -0.75 -20.99 14.57
C ARG A 184 -0.66 -20.62 13.10
N LEU A 185 -1.53 -21.18 12.25
CA LEU A 185 -1.59 -20.82 10.84
C LEU A 185 -1.88 -19.32 10.67
N THR A 186 -2.92 -18.83 11.35
CA THR A 186 -3.35 -17.42 11.30
C THR A 186 -2.24 -16.48 11.80
N GLU A 187 -1.54 -16.86 12.87
CA GLU A 187 -0.39 -16.12 13.38
C GLU A 187 0.75 -16.07 12.36
N GLY A 188 1.05 -17.19 11.70
CA GLY A 188 2.05 -17.23 10.63
C GLY A 188 1.68 -16.35 9.44
N VAL A 189 0.39 -16.32 9.07
CA VAL A 189 -0.15 -15.45 8.03
C VAL A 189 -0.07 -13.97 8.42
N LEU A 190 -0.45 -13.62 9.65
CA LEU A 190 -0.36 -12.27 10.18
C LEU A 190 1.08 -11.76 10.13
N ARG A 191 2.04 -12.58 10.58
CA ARG A 191 3.46 -12.23 10.54
C ARG A 191 3.94 -11.94 9.11
N LYS A 192 3.63 -12.83 8.16
CA LYS A 192 3.97 -12.62 6.74
C LYS A 192 3.30 -11.37 6.15
N GLY A 193 2.06 -11.09 6.55
CA GLY A 193 1.35 -9.87 6.17
C GLY A 193 2.06 -8.61 6.67
N VAL A 194 2.50 -8.60 7.94
CA VAL A 194 3.28 -7.49 8.51
C VAL A 194 4.60 -7.32 7.77
N GLU A 195 5.37 -8.38 7.60
CA GLU A 195 6.65 -8.36 6.87
C GLU A 195 6.48 -7.80 5.45
N SER A 196 5.39 -8.16 4.77
CA SER A 196 5.05 -7.65 3.44
C SER A 196 4.70 -6.15 3.46
N LEU A 197 3.93 -5.68 4.45
CA LEU A 197 3.59 -4.26 4.57
C LEU A 197 4.81 -3.41 4.95
N GLU A 198 5.70 -3.92 5.80
CA GLU A 198 6.97 -3.25 6.10
C GLU A 198 7.89 -3.18 4.88
N ALA A 199 7.95 -4.25 4.07
CA ALA A 199 8.72 -4.25 2.83
C ALA A 199 8.19 -3.21 1.84
N VAL A 200 6.86 -3.08 1.73
CA VAL A 200 6.20 -2.01 0.96
C VAL A 200 6.68 -0.64 1.42
N GLU A 201 6.62 -0.36 2.72
CA GLU A 201 7.02 0.96 3.23
C GLU A 201 8.52 1.24 3.05
N ARG A 202 9.39 0.23 3.24
CA ARG A 202 10.83 0.35 2.95
C ARG A 202 11.10 0.67 1.49
N GLN A 203 10.40 0.00 0.57
CA GLN A 203 10.51 0.26 -0.85
C GLN A 203 10.05 1.68 -1.17
N ARG A 204 8.88 2.08 -0.67
CA ARG A 204 8.33 3.43 -0.87
C ARG A 204 9.34 4.52 -0.50
N LEU A 205 9.93 4.42 0.69
CA LEU A 205 10.92 5.39 1.18
C LEU A 205 12.16 5.46 0.30
N ALA A 206 12.73 4.30 -0.08
CA ALA A 206 13.92 4.26 -0.93
C ALA A 206 13.67 4.84 -2.33
N HIS A 207 12.50 4.56 -2.92
CA HIS A 207 12.13 5.12 -4.21
C HIS A 207 11.84 6.62 -4.14
N CYS A 208 11.18 7.09 -3.08
CA CYS A 208 10.96 8.53 -2.85
C CYS A 208 12.29 9.29 -2.69
N GLN A 209 13.23 8.75 -1.91
CA GLN A 209 14.57 9.33 -1.75
C GLN A 209 15.32 9.41 -3.08
N THR A 210 15.26 8.34 -3.88
CA THR A 210 15.89 8.31 -5.21
C THR A 210 15.25 9.35 -6.14
N ALA A 211 13.91 9.45 -6.14
CA ALA A 211 13.17 10.41 -6.94
C ALA A 211 13.50 11.87 -6.55
N LEU A 212 13.59 12.17 -5.26
CA LEU A 212 14.00 13.49 -4.76
C LEU A 212 15.43 13.82 -5.21
N GLY A 213 16.38 12.89 -5.09
CA GLY A 213 17.74 13.09 -5.56
C GLY A 213 17.82 13.33 -7.08
N ARG A 214 17.01 12.63 -7.87
CA ARG A 214 16.89 12.85 -9.32
C ARG A 214 16.33 14.24 -9.62
N TYR A 215 15.23 14.62 -8.96
CA TYR A 215 14.64 15.94 -9.10
C TYR A 215 15.64 17.05 -8.77
N GLN A 216 16.31 16.97 -7.63
CA GLN A 216 17.29 17.96 -7.20
C GLN A 216 18.39 18.17 -8.25
N ARG A 217 18.98 17.09 -8.77
CA ARG A 217 20.01 17.17 -9.82
C ARG A 217 19.50 17.86 -11.09
N LYS A 218 18.25 17.61 -11.50
CA LYS A 218 17.66 18.26 -12.68
C LYS A 218 17.49 19.76 -12.46
N ILE A 219 17.08 20.17 -11.25
CA ILE A 219 16.95 21.59 -10.90
C ILE A 219 18.31 22.28 -10.83
N GLU A 220 19.32 21.65 -10.22
CA GLU A 220 20.69 22.19 -10.16
C GLU A 220 21.30 22.40 -11.56
N GLN A 221 20.97 21.54 -12.52
CA GLN A 221 21.43 21.66 -13.90
C GLN A 221 20.67 22.71 -14.71
N LEU A 222 19.47 23.13 -14.28
CA LEU A 222 18.63 24.07 -15.02
C LEU A 222 19.25 25.47 -15.10
N GLY A 223 19.79 25.97 -13.97
CA GLY A 223 20.40 27.30 -13.90
C GLY A 223 21.58 27.48 -14.88
N PRO A 224 22.60 26.61 -14.85
CA PRO A 224 23.70 26.65 -15.81
C PRO A 224 23.25 26.53 -17.27
N ASN A 225 22.28 25.66 -17.56
CA ASN A 225 21.74 25.51 -18.91
C ASN A 225 21.06 26.79 -19.42
N LEU A 226 20.38 27.54 -18.54
CA LEU A 226 19.77 28.83 -18.91
C LEU A 226 20.80 29.95 -19.06
N GLN A 227 21.88 29.94 -18.27
CA GLN A 227 22.95 30.95 -18.34
C GLN A 227 23.78 30.83 -19.62
N GLN A 228 23.99 29.62 -20.14
CA GLN A 228 24.70 29.40 -21.41
C GLN A 228 23.96 29.96 -22.64
N VAL A 229 22.69 30.37 -22.48
CA VAL A 229 21.86 30.94 -23.56
C VAL A 229 21.95 32.47 -23.61
N GLN A 230 22.60 33.12 -22.63
CA GLN A 230 22.77 34.58 -22.66
C GLN A 230 23.83 34.99 -23.69
N PRO A 231 23.59 36.03 -24.50
CA PRO A 231 24.55 36.46 -25.51
C PRO A 231 25.81 37.01 -24.85
N SER A 232 26.96 36.64 -25.41
CA SER A 232 28.22 37.38 -25.21
C SER A 232 27.94 38.85 -25.55
N GLU A 233 28.33 39.76 -24.66
CA GLU A 233 28.07 41.20 -24.72
C GLU A 233 27.96 41.75 -26.16
N PHE A 234 26.81 42.35 -26.50
CA PHE A 234 26.65 43.11 -27.73
C PHE A 234 27.65 44.27 -27.73
N HIS A 235 28.78 44.07 -28.40
CA HIS A 235 29.73 45.15 -28.67
C HIS A 235 29.17 45.95 -29.84
N TYR A 236 28.53 47.07 -29.49
CA TYR A 236 28.12 48.11 -30.44
C TYR A 236 29.31 48.96 -30.87
#